data_AF-A0A3G2JDD5-F1
#
_entry.id   AF-A0A3G2JDD5-F1
#
_cell.length_a   1.000
_cell.length_b   1.000
_cell.length_c   1.000
_cell.angle_alpha   90.00
_cell.angle_beta   90.00
_cell.angle_gamma   90.00
#
_symmetry.space_group_name_H-M   'P 1'
#
loop_
_entity.id
_entity.type
_entity.pdbx_description
1 polymer ?
#
loop_
_entity_poly.entity_id
_entity_poly.type
_entity_poly.pdbx_seq_one_letter_code
_entity_poly.pdbx_strand_id
1 'polypeptide(L)'
;MTEDTSRARRTRVEREIRGMLADATRAERARVERLPSDTKLFGAELSLSSLAGVTLLSAITDRYGVDVAAQDLSLECLESISTLVDFVVRHLPRSPESGV
;
A
#
# COMPACT_ATOMS: atom_id res chain seq x y z
N MET A 1 19.88 18.17 2.57
CA MET A 1 18.78 18.03 3.54
C MET A 1 17.54 17.45 2.85
N THR A 2 17.69 16.33 2.12
CA THR A 2 16.67 15.85 1.17
C THR A 2 16.20 14.42 1.46
N GLU A 3 16.91 13.69 2.33
CA GLU A 3 16.59 12.31 2.69
C GLU A 3 15.48 12.21 3.75
N ASP A 4 15.38 13.21 4.63
CA ASP A 4 14.42 13.23 5.75
C ASP A 4 12.96 13.21 5.26
N THR A 5 12.66 14.05 4.26
CA THR A 5 11.33 14.12 3.63
C THR A 5 10.95 12.83 2.92
N SER A 6 11.90 12.14 2.29
CA SER A 6 11.66 10.88 1.60
C SER A 6 11.29 9.76 2.59
N ARG A 7 12.03 9.66 3.70
CA ARG A 7 11.74 8.72 4.77
C ARG A 7 10.39 9.02 5.43
N ALA A 8 10.10 10.28 5.74
CA ALA A 8 8.82 10.70 6.31
C ALA A 8 7.64 10.36 5.37
N ARG A 9 7.80 10.59 4.06
CA ARG A 9 6.80 10.25 3.03
C ARG A 9 6.53 8.75 3.01
N ARG A 10 7.59 7.94 3.01
CA ARG A 10 7.48 6.47 3.06
C ARG A 10 6.72 5.99 4.30
N THR A 11 7.09 6.49 5.49
CA THR A 11 6.42 6.11 6.75
C THR A 11 4.94 6.52 6.77
N ARG A 12 4.58 7.64 6.14
CA ARG A 12 3.17 8.04 5.99
C ARG A 12 2.42 7.05 5.10
N VAL A 13 2.96 6.76 3.92
CA VAL A 13 2.35 5.83 2.95
C VAL A 13 2.19 4.45 3.57
N GLU A 14 3.21 3.96 4.28
CA GLU A 14 3.15 2.68 4.98
C GLU A 14 1.99 2.61 5.99
N ARG A 15 1.80 3.64 6.82
CA ARG A 15 0.69 3.68 7.78
C ARG A 15 -0.68 3.70 7.10
N GLU A 16 -0.79 4.41 5.98
CA GLU A 16 -2.03 4.48 5.21
C GLU A 16 -2.32 3.12 4.54
N ILE A 17 -1.32 2.50 3.89
CA ILE A 17 -1.47 1.18 3.26
C ILE A 17 -1.80 0.10 4.29
N ARG A 18 -1.16 0.10 5.47
CA ARG A 18 -1.51 -0.82 6.56
C ARG A 18 -2.96 -0.64 7.03
N GLY A 19 -3.48 0.59 7.02
CA GLY A 19 -4.90 0.86 7.28
C GLY A 19 -5.79 0.24 6.22
N MET A 20 -5.51 0.50 4.94
CA MET A 20 -6.26 -0.06 3.82
C MET A 20 -6.23 -1.60 3.79
N LEU A 21 -5.09 -2.20 4.15
CA LEU A 21 -4.94 -3.64 4.29
C LEU A 21 -5.84 -4.20 5.39
N ALA A 22 -5.88 -3.56 6.55
CA ALA A 22 -6.76 -3.95 7.66
C ALA A 22 -8.23 -3.88 7.22
N ASP A 23 -8.63 -2.81 6.54
CA ASP A 23 -9.99 -2.63 6.04
C ASP A 23 -10.36 -3.70 4.99
N ALA A 24 -9.46 -3.94 4.02
CA ALA A 24 -9.67 -4.91 2.93
C ALA A 24 -9.72 -6.36 3.44
N THR A 25 -8.89 -6.71 4.42
CA THR A 25 -8.85 -8.05 5.03
C THR A 25 -9.87 -8.21 6.16
N ARG A 26 -10.56 -7.13 6.55
CA ARG A 26 -11.37 -7.05 7.79
C ARG A 26 -10.58 -7.46 9.03
N ALA A 27 -9.27 -7.27 8.99
CA ALA A 27 -8.39 -7.52 10.13
C ALA A 27 -8.36 -6.31 11.05
N GLU A 28 -7.94 -6.54 12.29
CA GLU A 28 -7.75 -5.46 13.25
C GLU A 28 -6.53 -4.59 12.84
N ARG A 29 -6.71 -3.26 12.79
CA ARG A 29 -5.64 -2.33 12.41
C ARG A 29 -4.40 -2.46 13.31
N ALA A 30 -4.60 -2.66 14.62
CA ALA A 30 -3.51 -2.91 15.56
C ALA A 30 -2.78 -4.24 15.31
N ARG A 31 -3.44 -5.24 14.72
CA ARG A 31 -2.78 -6.48 14.28
C ARG A 31 -1.90 -6.19 13.06
N VAL A 32 -2.44 -5.51 12.05
CA VAL A 32 -1.71 -5.19 10.81
C VAL A 32 -0.54 -4.24 11.07
N GLU A 33 -0.66 -3.29 12.00
CA GLU A 33 0.43 -2.40 12.39
C GLU A 33 1.59 -3.13 13.09
N ARG A 34 1.31 -4.23 13.80
CA ARG A 34 2.35 -5.07 14.43
C ARG A 34 3.02 -6.03 13.47
N LEU A 35 2.46 -6.24 12.27
CA LEU A 35 3.04 -7.17 11.30
C LEU A 35 4.38 -6.63 10.76
N PRO A 36 5.38 -7.49 10.55
CA PRO A 36 6.61 -7.13 9.85
C PRO A 36 6.32 -6.53 8.46
N SER A 37 7.11 -5.56 7.98
CA SER A 37 6.88 -4.96 6.65
C SER A 37 7.14 -5.92 5.50
N ASP A 38 8.00 -6.92 5.71
CA ASP A 38 8.26 -8.04 4.80
C ASP A 38 7.14 -9.11 4.81
N THR A 39 6.07 -8.89 5.60
CA THR A 39 4.90 -9.78 5.61
C THR A 39 4.27 -9.87 4.23
N LYS A 40 4.05 -11.10 3.79
CA LYS A 40 3.42 -11.37 2.49
C LYS A 40 1.95 -11.01 2.47
N LEU A 41 1.49 -10.28 1.46
CA LEU A 41 0.09 -9.88 1.32
C LEU A 41 -0.80 -11.12 1.10
N PHE A 42 -0.45 -11.96 0.13
CA PHE A 42 -1.13 -13.22 -0.16
C PHE A 42 -0.66 -14.40 0.72
N GLY A 43 0.06 -14.13 1.81
CA GLY A 43 0.52 -15.15 2.76
C GLY A 43 -0.51 -15.46 3.85
N ALA A 44 -0.25 -16.45 4.71
CA ALA A 44 -1.17 -16.83 5.79
C ALA A 44 -1.45 -15.71 6.81
N GLU A 45 -0.46 -14.85 7.08
CA GLU A 45 -0.56 -13.78 8.08
C GLU A 45 -1.66 -12.74 7.76
N LEU A 46 -1.68 -12.25 6.51
CA LEU A 46 -2.67 -11.29 6.01
C LEU A 46 -3.84 -11.98 5.29
N SER A 47 -3.60 -13.14 4.69
CA SER A 47 -4.58 -13.95 3.95
C SER A 47 -5.43 -13.10 3.00
N LEU A 48 -4.78 -12.25 2.21
CA LEU A 48 -5.46 -11.36 1.29
C LEU A 48 -6.15 -12.18 0.19
N SER A 49 -7.47 -12.20 0.19
CA SER A 49 -8.24 -12.87 -0.87
C SER A 49 -8.13 -12.11 -2.18
N SER A 50 -8.41 -12.75 -3.33
CA SER A 50 -8.42 -12.07 -4.62
C SER A 50 -9.36 -10.86 -4.65
N LEU A 51 -10.51 -10.95 -3.97
CA LEU A 51 -11.45 -9.84 -3.84
C LEU A 51 -10.89 -8.71 -2.97
N ALA A 52 -10.30 -9.05 -1.81
CA ALA A 52 -9.64 -8.06 -0.96
C ALA A 52 -8.46 -7.38 -1.67
N GLY A 53 -7.75 -8.12 -2.53
CA GLY A 53 -6.74 -7.60 -3.45
C GLY A 53 -7.30 -6.53 -4.36
N VAL A 54 -8.34 -6.84 -5.12
CA VAL A 54 -8.99 -5.87 -6.01
C VAL A 54 -9.50 -4.64 -5.24
N THR A 55 -10.11 -4.82 -4.07
CA THR A 55 -10.57 -3.71 -3.22
C THR A 55 -9.41 -2.82 -2.75
N LEU A 56 -8.30 -3.43 -2.32
CA LEU A 56 -7.10 -2.71 -1.91
C LEU A 56 -6.51 -1.91 -3.08
N LEU A 57 -6.38 -2.54 -4.25
CA LEU A 57 -5.84 -1.88 -5.45
C LEU A 57 -6.71 -0.70 -5.86
N SER A 58 -8.03 -0.87 -5.89
CA SER A 58 -8.98 0.22 -6.16
C SER A 58 -8.82 1.37 -5.17
N ALA A 59 -8.72 1.08 -3.87
CA ALA A 59 -8.53 2.10 -2.85
C ALA A 59 -7.19 2.85 -2.99
N ILE A 60 -6.13 2.17 -3.42
CA ILE A 60 -4.82 2.79 -3.71
C ILE A 60 -4.92 3.70 -4.94
N THR A 61 -5.57 3.25 -6.01
CA THR A 61 -5.81 4.06 -7.22
C THR A 61 -6.62 5.32 -6.87
N ASP A 62 -7.71 5.18 -6.12
CA ASP A 62 -8.57 6.31 -5.75
C ASP A 62 -7.85 7.33 -4.85
N ARG A 63 -7.00 6.84 -3.93
CA ARG A 63 -6.31 7.68 -2.95
C ARG A 63 -5.05 8.36 -3.50
N TYR A 64 -4.29 7.63 -4.31
CA TYR A 64 -2.96 8.05 -4.73
C TYR A 64 -2.86 8.32 -6.23
N GLY A 65 -3.88 7.99 -7.02
CA GLY A 65 -3.83 8.04 -8.48
C GLY A 65 -2.88 7.00 -9.08
N VAL A 66 -2.47 6.00 -8.30
CA VAL A 66 -1.52 4.97 -8.71
C VAL A 66 -2.30 3.73 -9.11
N ASP A 67 -2.46 3.52 -10.41
CA ASP A 67 -3.11 2.32 -10.93
C ASP A 67 -2.14 1.13 -10.95
N VAL A 68 -2.06 0.44 -9.81
CA VAL A 68 -1.23 -0.76 -9.64
C VAL A 68 -1.74 -1.91 -10.54
N ALA A 69 -3.04 -1.94 -10.84
CA ALA A 69 -3.62 -3.01 -11.67
C ALA A 69 -3.28 -2.82 -13.17
N ALA A 70 -3.21 -1.57 -13.64
CA ALA A 70 -2.84 -1.26 -15.02
C ALA A 70 -1.32 -1.27 -15.27
N GLN A 71 -0.51 -0.98 -14.25
CA GLN A 71 0.96 -0.92 -14.34
C GLN A 71 1.65 -2.29 -14.34
N ASP A 72 0.89 -3.36 -14.55
CA ASP A 72 1.25 -4.76 -14.35
C ASP A 72 1.03 -5.20 -12.90
N LEU A 73 -0.01 -6.02 -12.70
CA LEU A 73 -0.40 -6.67 -11.45
C LEU A 73 0.63 -7.77 -11.09
N SER A 74 1.91 -7.47 -11.27
CA SER A 74 2.97 -8.40 -11.05
C SER A 74 2.96 -8.75 -9.58
N LEU A 75 2.80 -10.03 -9.29
CA LEU A 75 2.69 -10.55 -7.92
C LEU A 75 3.88 -10.13 -7.05
N GLU A 76 5.00 -9.74 -7.66
CA GLU A 76 6.16 -9.11 -7.03
C GLU A 76 5.80 -7.78 -6.32
N CYS A 77 5.00 -6.89 -6.92
CA CYS A 77 4.59 -5.63 -6.29
C CYS A 77 3.69 -5.87 -5.07
N LEU A 78 2.96 -6.99 -5.09
CA LEU A 78 2.10 -7.46 -4.01
C LEU A 78 2.77 -8.54 -3.15
N GLU A 79 4.08 -8.72 -3.28
CA GLU A 79 4.80 -9.77 -2.56
C GLU A 79 4.75 -9.51 -1.06
N SER A 80 4.99 -8.26 -0.64
CA SER A 80 5.03 -7.85 0.76
C SER A 80 4.47 -6.44 0.97
N ILE A 81 4.18 -6.08 2.22
CA ILE A 81 3.77 -4.71 2.58
C ILE A 81 4.85 -3.71 2.13
N SER A 82 6.13 -4.01 2.34
CA SER A 82 7.23 -3.15 1.94
C SER A 82 7.31 -2.94 0.43
N THR A 83 7.11 -4.00 -0.37
CA THR A 83 7.18 -3.87 -1.83
C THR A 83 6.06 -2.97 -2.36
N LEU A 84 4.85 -3.14 -1.83
CA LEU A 84 3.70 -2.31 -2.18
C LEU A 84 3.92 -0.85 -1.76
N VAL A 85 4.44 -0.61 -0.55
CA VAL A 85 4.77 0.74 -0.08
C VAL A 85 5.81 1.40 -0.96
N ASP A 86 6.89 0.69 -1.30
CA ASP A 86 7.96 1.22 -2.14
C ASP A 86 7.44 1.52 -3.56
N PHE A 87 6.56 0.67 -4.10
CA PHE A 87 5.90 0.91 -5.38
C PHE A 87 5.06 2.20 -5.35
N VAL A 88 4.19 2.36 -4.35
CA VAL A 88 3.35 3.55 -4.22
C VAL A 88 4.22 4.79 -4.01
N VAL A 89 5.25 4.74 -3.16
CA VAL A 89 6.15 5.87 -2.92
C VAL A 89 6.88 6.31 -4.19
N ARG A 90 7.29 5.38 -5.05
CA ARG A 90 7.95 5.66 -6.33
C ARG A 90 7.00 6.31 -7.35
N HIS A 91 5.75 5.89 -7.36
CA HIS A 91 4.73 6.36 -8.32
C HIS A 91 3.86 7.49 -7.79
N LEU A 92 4.02 7.85 -6.51
CA LEU A 92 3.32 8.97 -5.91
C LEU A 92 3.59 10.22 -6.74
N PRO A 93 2.55 10.84 -7.33
CA PRO A 93 2.73 12.12 -7.98
C PRO A 93 3.38 13.10 -7.01
N ARG A 94 4.26 13.96 -7.53
CA ARG A 94 4.80 15.07 -6.76
C ARG A 94 3.66 16.07 -6.58
N SER A 95 2.90 15.86 -5.51
CA SER A 95 1.68 16.58 -5.13
C SER A 95 0.44 16.20 -5.94
N PRO A 96 -0.74 16.18 -5.29
CA PRO A 96 -1.98 16.48 -5.99
C PRO A 96 -1.97 17.98 -6.26
N GLU A 97 -1.91 18.38 -7.51
CA GLU A 97 -2.57 19.63 -7.92
C GLU A 97 -4.02 19.56 -7.41
N SER A 98 -4.33 20.39 -6.41
CA SER A 98 -5.67 20.63 -5.90
C SER A 98 -6.60 20.94 -7.07
N GLY A 99 -7.45 19.98 -7.42
CA GLY A 99 -8.60 20.22 -8.26
C GLY A 99 -9.67 20.95 -7.47
N VAL A 100 -9.75 22.26 -7.73
CA VAL A 100 -10.91 23.18 -7.74
C VAL A 100 -11.85 23.26 -6.52
#